data_AF-A0AAD3TCQ4-F1
#
_entry.id   AF-A0AAD3TCQ4-F1
#
_cell.length_a   1.000
_cell.length_b   1.000
_cell.length_c   1.000
_cell.angle_alpha   90.00
_cell.angle_beta   90.00
_cell.angle_gamma   90.00
#
_symmetry.space_group_name_H-M   'P 1'
#
loop_
_entity.id
_entity.type
_entity.pdbx_description
1 polymer ?
#
loop_
_entity_poly.entity_id
_entity_poly.type
_entity_poly.pdbx_seq_one_letter_code
_entity_poly.pdbx_strand_id
1 'polypeptide(L)'
;MGDGCQIEGISNETYSLAGHWGLGILIAFYDEFCAAIKEAMAVKDKLSLIMVTTTIGFGSPTKAPSRNIRGSALGAREVDTTRKNLGWPYKSFHVPDDEFAQLA
;
A
#
# COMPACT_ATOMS: atom_id res chain seq x y z
N MET A 1 -5.90 3.36 3.37
CA MET A 1 -6.05 4.84 3.32
C MET A 1 -4.68 5.49 3.20
N GLY A 2 -4.59 6.64 2.54
CA GLY A 2 -3.36 7.45 2.50
C GLY A 2 -3.52 8.77 3.25
N ASP A 3 -2.48 9.61 3.23
CA ASP A 3 -2.42 10.87 3.99
C ASP A 3 -3.62 11.80 3.74
N GLY A 4 -4.08 11.89 2.48
CA GLY A 4 -5.21 12.73 2.10
C GLY A 4 -6.50 12.35 2.82
N CYS A 5 -6.76 11.05 3.02
CA CYS A 5 -7.95 10.63 3.75
C CYS A 5 -7.84 10.93 5.25
N GLN A 6 -6.64 10.97 5.83
CA GLN A 6 -6.45 11.16 7.28
C GLN A 6 -6.64 12.63 7.72
N ILE A 7 -6.53 13.56 6.77
CA ILE A 7 -6.72 15.00 7.04
C ILE A 7 -8.16 15.46 6.77
N GLU A 8 -9.03 14.59 6.27
CA GLU A 8 -10.43 14.92 6.02
C GLU A 8 -11.26 14.74 7.31
N GLY A 9 -12.10 15.72 7.64
CA GLY A 9 -12.92 15.66 8.87
C GLY A 9 -13.83 14.43 8.95
N ILE A 10 -14.33 13.96 7.79
CA ILE A 10 -15.21 12.80 7.71
C ILE A 10 -14.53 11.51 8.19
N SER A 11 -13.22 11.35 8.00
CA SER A 11 -12.50 10.18 8.51
C SER A 11 -12.46 10.20 10.03
N ASN A 12 -12.24 11.37 10.63
CA ASN A 12 -12.17 11.52 12.09
C ASN A 12 -13.52 11.19 12.76
N GLU A 13 -14.63 11.66 12.18
CA GLU A 13 -15.97 11.32 12.64
C GLU A 13 -16.24 9.82 12.55
N THR A 14 -15.90 9.21 11.40
CA THR A 14 -16.09 7.77 11.17
C THR A 14 -15.26 6.91 12.12
N TYR A 15 -14.00 7.30 12.39
CA TYR A 15 -13.14 6.60 13.36
C TYR A 15 -13.67 6.71 14.79
N SER A 16 -14.16 7.89 15.18
CA SER A 16 -14.78 8.10 16.49
C SER A 16 -15.98 7.16 16.68
N LEU A 17 -16.84 7.06 15.67
CA LEU A 17 -18.03 6.20 15.69
C LEU A 17 -17.66 4.71 15.68
N ALA A 18 -16.68 4.31 14.86
CA ALA A 18 -16.18 2.94 14.80
C ALA A 18 -15.53 2.50 16.14
N GLY A 19 -14.80 3.41 16.80
CA GLY A 19 -14.27 3.20 18.13
C GLY A 19 -15.36 3.08 19.18
N HIS A 20 -16.39 3.93 19.11
CA HIS A 20 -17.56 3.87 20.00
C HIS A 20 -18.33 2.55 19.87
N TRP A 21 -18.47 2.02 18.65
CA TRP A 21 -19.16 0.76 18.38
C TRP A 21 -18.28 -0.49 18.47
N GLY A 22 -16.98 -0.34 18.76
CA GLY A 22 -16.06 -1.49 18.88
C GLY A 22 -15.92 -2.30 17.60
N LEU A 23 -15.99 -1.65 16.42
CA LEU A 23 -15.92 -2.35 15.14
C LEU A 23 -14.50 -2.89 14.89
N GLY A 24 -14.29 -4.20 15.04
CA GLY A 24 -13.02 -4.89 14.84
C GLY A 24 -12.65 -5.20 13.38
N ILE A 25 -13.06 -4.37 12.42
CA ILE A 25 -12.85 -4.66 10.98
C ILE A 25 -11.46 -4.21 10.54
N LEU A 26 -10.66 -5.17 10.04
CA LEU A 26 -9.32 -4.96 9.50
C LEU A 26 -9.36 -4.76 7.98
N ILE A 27 -8.59 -3.78 7.47
CA ILE A 27 -8.25 -3.63 6.05
C ILE A 27 -6.74 -3.86 5.91
N ALA A 28 -6.31 -4.88 5.17
CA ALA A 28 -4.90 -5.30 5.08
C ALA A 28 -4.38 -5.44 3.63
N PHE A 29 -3.08 -5.19 3.45
CA PHE A 29 -2.31 -5.45 2.24
C PHE A 29 -0.92 -6.04 2.59
N TYR A 30 -0.50 -7.06 1.83
CA TYR A 30 0.85 -7.67 1.65
C TYR A 30 1.53 -8.42 2.82
N ASP A 31 2.35 -9.42 2.47
CA ASP A 31 2.81 -10.51 3.35
C ASP A 31 3.76 -10.09 4.49
N GLU A 32 4.58 -9.06 4.30
CA GLU A 32 5.52 -8.59 5.33
C GLU A 32 4.81 -8.02 6.57
N PHE A 33 3.50 -7.75 6.47
CA PHE A 33 2.66 -7.26 7.57
C PHE A 33 1.91 -8.36 8.31
N CYS A 34 2.19 -9.65 8.03
CA CYS A 34 1.49 -10.79 8.63
C CYS A 34 1.43 -10.74 10.17
N ALA A 35 2.49 -10.29 10.85
CA ALA A 35 2.49 -10.19 12.30
C ALA A 35 1.53 -9.11 12.82
N ALA A 36 1.62 -7.88 12.30
CA ALA A 36 0.73 -6.78 12.67
C ALA A 36 -0.74 -7.09 12.32
N ILE A 37 -0.97 -7.79 11.21
CA ILE A 37 -2.30 -8.29 10.82
C ILE A 37 -2.82 -9.29 11.86
N LYS A 38 -2.02 -10.28 12.26
CA LYS A 38 -2.41 -11.26 13.28
C LYS A 38 -2.73 -10.61 14.62
N GLU A 39 -1.92 -9.63 15.03
CA GLU A 39 -2.16 -8.85 16.25
C GLU A 39 -3.47 -8.06 16.17
N ALA A 40 -3.70 -7.34 15.07
CA ALA A 40 -4.94 -6.61 14.85
C ALA A 40 -6.18 -7.53 14.83
N MET A 41 -6.05 -8.72 14.23
CA MET A 41 -7.12 -9.73 14.22
C MET A 41 -7.39 -10.32 15.62
N ALA A 42 -6.42 -10.32 16.53
CA ALA A 42 -6.60 -10.80 17.90
C ALA A 42 -7.39 -9.81 18.77
N VAL A 43 -7.38 -8.52 18.43
CA VAL A 43 -8.18 -7.48 19.08
C VAL A 43 -9.62 -7.54 18.57
N LYS A 44 -10.59 -7.80 19.45
CA LYS A 44 -12.00 -8.04 19.08
C LYS A 44 -12.96 -6.93 19.47
N ASP A 45 -12.54 -6.06 20.38
CA ASP A 45 -13.37 -5.06 21.05
C ASP A 45 -13.01 -3.63 20.62
N LYS A 46 -12.03 -3.46 19.73
CA LYS A 46 -11.51 -2.15 19.32
C LYS A 46 -11.16 -2.12 17.85
N LEU A 47 -11.26 -0.92 17.28
CA LEU A 47 -10.73 -0.62 15.95
C LEU A 47 -9.20 -0.71 15.97
N SER A 48 -8.63 -1.43 15.00
CA SER A 48 -7.19 -1.50 14.79
C SER A 48 -6.79 -0.64 13.58
N LEU A 49 -5.79 0.21 13.75
CA LEU A 49 -5.15 0.97 12.67
C LEU A 49 -3.71 0.51 12.51
N ILE A 50 -3.38 -0.09 11.37
CA ILE A 50 -2.01 -0.50 11.05
C ILE A 50 -1.36 0.61 10.23
N MET A 51 -0.36 1.28 10.82
CA MET A 51 0.43 2.29 10.13
C MET A 51 1.54 1.60 9.32
N VAL A 52 1.39 1.63 8.00
CA VAL A 52 2.39 1.09 7.08
C VAL A 52 3.20 2.23 6.50
N THR A 53 4.47 2.36 6.91
CA THR A 53 5.40 3.33 6.32
C THR A 53 5.93 2.78 4.99
N THR A 54 5.69 3.50 3.90
CA THR A 54 6.16 3.11 2.56
C THR A 54 6.97 4.23 1.92
N THR A 55 7.79 3.87 0.92
CA THR A 55 8.43 4.84 0.04
C THR A 55 7.56 5.02 -1.20
N ILE A 56 7.01 6.22 -1.39
CA ILE A 56 6.20 6.48 -2.58
C ILE A 56 7.05 6.37 -3.85
N GLY A 57 6.57 5.57 -4.80
CA GLY A 57 7.30 5.32 -6.04
C GLY A 57 8.51 4.41 -5.89
N PHE A 58 8.59 3.63 -4.81
CA PHE A 58 9.67 2.66 -4.58
C PHE A 58 10.09 1.93 -5.86
N GLY A 59 11.40 1.82 -6.07
CA GLY A 59 11.99 1.27 -7.28
C GLY A 59 12.34 2.31 -8.35
N SER A 60 11.68 3.47 -8.39
CA SER A 60 12.02 4.57 -9.32
C SER A 60 13.29 5.30 -8.87
N PRO A 61 14.40 5.21 -9.63
CA PRO A 61 15.68 5.75 -9.17
C PRO A 61 15.72 7.27 -9.09
N THR A 62 14.95 7.98 -9.92
CA THR A 62 15.03 9.44 -10.01
C THR A 62 13.79 10.17 -9.50
N LYS A 63 12.65 9.47 -9.39
CA LYS A 63 11.39 10.07 -8.92
C LYS A 63 10.95 9.58 -7.54
N ALA A 64 11.62 8.60 -6.94
CA ALA A 64 11.36 8.20 -5.55
C ALA A 64 12.36 8.86 -4.56
N PRO A 65 11.91 9.26 -3.36
CA PRO A 65 10.54 9.63 -3.00
C PRO A 65 10.27 11.08 -3.42
N SER A 66 9.28 11.32 -4.30
CA SER A 66 8.90 12.69 -4.69
C SER A 66 7.41 12.87 -4.83
N ARG A 67 6.92 14.11 -4.65
CA ARG A 67 5.51 14.45 -4.91
C ARG A 67 5.17 14.34 -6.40
N ASN A 68 6.14 14.57 -7.28
CA ASN A 68 5.98 14.57 -8.73
C ASN A 68 5.68 13.18 -9.30
N ILE A 69 5.84 12.12 -8.50
CA ILE A 69 5.42 10.77 -8.89
C ILE A 69 3.91 10.54 -8.68
N ARG A 70 3.23 11.37 -7.88
CA ARG A 70 1.78 11.31 -7.69
C ARG A 70 1.07 11.89 -8.90
N GLY A 71 0.05 11.17 -9.38
CA GLY A 71 -0.91 11.70 -10.35
C GLY A 71 -0.37 11.92 -11.77
N SER A 72 0.77 11.32 -12.13
CA SER A 72 1.33 11.41 -13.48
C SER A 72 2.11 10.15 -13.85
N ALA A 73 2.15 9.82 -15.14
CA ALA A 73 2.93 8.69 -15.63
C ALA A 73 4.44 8.91 -15.41
N LEU A 74 5.19 7.83 -15.16
CA LEU A 74 6.65 7.90 -14.98
C LEU A 74 7.36 8.41 -16.25
N GLY A 75 6.84 8.07 -17.43
CA GLY A 75 7.48 8.33 -18.72
C GLY A 75 8.46 7.21 -19.09
N ALA A 76 8.63 6.96 -20.39
CA ALA A 76 9.32 5.77 -20.92
C ALA A 76 10.73 5.57 -20.32
N ARG A 77 11.54 6.63 -20.27
CA ARG A 77 12.89 6.57 -19.71
C ARG A 77 12.90 6.11 -18.25
N GLU A 78 11.99 6.65 -17.43
CA GLU A 78 11.95 6.31 -16.01
C GLU A 78 11.37 4.92 -15.77
N VAL A 79 10.45 4.46 -16.64
CA VAL A 79 9.96 3.08 -16.60
C VAL A 79 11.11 2.10 -16.86
N ASP A 80 11.95 2.36 -17.86
CA ASP A 80 13.08 1.48 -18.20
C ASP A 80 14.13 1.43 -17.09
N THR A 81 14.44 2.56 -16.46
CA THR A 81 15.37 2.60 -15.33
C THR A 81 14.78 1.94 -14.08
N THR A 82 13.49 2.13 -13.82
CA THR A 82 12.77 1.46 -12.72
C THR A 82 12.79 -0.05 -12.88
N ARG A 83 12.50 -0.55 -14.09
CA ARG A 83 12.57 -2.00 -14.39
C ARG A 83 13.98 -2.56 -14.15
N LYS A 84 15.02 -1.86 -14.60
CA LYS A 84 16.41 -2.26 -14.36
C LYS A 84 16.75 -2.27 -12.87
N ASN A 85 16.33 -1.24 -12.14
CA ASN A 85 16.59 -1.11 -10.70
C ASN A 85 15.90 -2.22 -9.88
N LEU A 86 14.70 -2.63 -10.29
CA LEU A 86 13.95 -3.73 -9.67
C LEU A 86 14.35 -5.11 -10.20
N GLY A 87 15.28 -5.20 -11.14
CA GLY A 87 15.64 -6.47 -11.77
C GLY A 87 14.47 -7.12 -12.52
N TRP A 88 13.57 -6.32 -13.11
CA TRP A 88 12.36 -6.78 -13.81
C TRP A 88 12.60 -6.88 -15.33
N PRO A 89 12.93 -8.07 -15.88
CA PRO A 89 13.27 -8.22 -17.30
C PRO A 89 12.04 -8.29 -18.22
N TYR A 90 10.84 -8.38 -17.65
CA TYR A 90 9.64 -8.68 -18.40
C TYR A 90 9.11 -7.48 -19.18
N LYS A 91 8.44 -7.78 -20.30
CA LYS A 91 7.83 -6.79 -21.18
C LYS A 91 6.64 -6.11 -20.51
N SER A 92 6.19 -5.00 -21.11
CA SER A 92 4.96 -4.32 -20.64
C SER A 92 3.78 -5.28 -20.65
N PHE A 93 3.01 -5.28 -19.54
CA PHE A 93 1.84 -6.14 -19.34
C PHE A 93 2.12 -7.66 -19.34
N HIS A 94 3.37 -8.08 -19.14
CA HIS A 94 3.73 -9.49 -18.97
C HIS A 94 3.84 -9.84 -17.48
N VAL A 95 3.07 -10.83 -17.04
CA VAL A 95 3.14 -11.44 -15.71
C VAL A 95 3.71 -12.85 -15.87
N PRO A 96 4.78 -13.23 -15.16
CA PRO A 96 5.33 -14.58 -15.21
C PRO A 96 4.33 -15.63 -14.70
N ASP A 97 4.31 -16.83 -15.29
CA ASP A 97 3.35 -17.89 -14.95
C ASP A 97 3.47 -18.36 -13.49
N ASP A 98 4.70 -18.40 -12.98
CA ASP A 98 5.07 -18.72 -11.59
C ASP A 98 4.56 -17.69 -10.59
N GLU A 99 4.49 -16.42 -10.97
CA GLU A 99 3.86 -15.37 -10.15
C GLU A 99 2.33 -15.44 -10.24
N PHE A 100 1.79 -15.75 -11.42
CA PHE A 100 0.34 -15.93 -11.59
C PHE A 100 -0.19 -17.11 -10.77
N ALA A 101 0.59 -18.20 -10.70
CA ALA A 101 0.25 -19.37 -9.90
C ALA A 101 0.17 -19.09 -8.39
N GLN A 102 0.88 -18.09 -7.87
CA GLN A 102 0.81 -17.70 -6.45
C GLN A 102 -0.46 -16.91 -6.10
N LEU A 103 -1.16 -16.38 -7.11
CA LEU A 103 -2.39 -15.60 -6.92
C LEU A 103 -3.67 -16.45 -6.98
N ALA A 104 -3.56 -17.72 -7.36
CA ALA A 104 -4.66 -18.67 -7.49
C ALA A 104 -4.81 -19.54 -6.23
#